data_AF-A0A7S0CGE3-F1
#
_entry.id   AF-A0A7S0CGE3-F1
#
_cell.length_a   1.000
_cell.length_b   1.000
_cell.length_c   1.000
_cell.angle_alpha   90.00
_cell.angle_beta   90.00
_cell.angle_gamma   90.00
#
_symmetry.space_group_name_H-M   'P 1'
#
loop_
_entity.id
_entity.type
_entity.pdbx_description
1 polymer ?
#
loop_
_entity_poly.entity_id
_entity_poly.type
_entity_poly.pdbx_seq_one_letter_code
_entity_poly.pdbx_strand_id
1 'polypeptide(L)'
;FHSDTCALYLGKSSIPNAGVGIYTSIGYEKGDKIGEGELLVPITEWEEDMTTVYSTFYDWLIYDVQWSGTVDQRFYYDSAYEPSLFYPGFGAQINCHMGLNNVHHDEPEINSTGLHRARDPGAGAFTYWHNMPNLATRKIRAGEELFTSYGENWFDDRDMDDIPFSAHYRKADTAVEAAAKSFRHDLWKDKSEDEKADAWNLVLKKEKHPRVLSALPKSHTDIDEATRLGTARFSLGGELSFRTQEWFDANAICMDTLFTKKSTIPQAGRGGFLKRPLTEGSIVMPVPLLQLDRNVFVVPNTYQKISGKAQLLMNYALGHDDSEVFLLPYNALVNFINHGNSAGDNAKANVKLRWSESFNRAELIDLDVKELLESSFGLIMELVALRDLEEGEELFLDYGSQWEDAWEQHMEDWTPLPNSESYQSAEELIHLEKNIRTEEEQQMKPYPENIQTACMFYHTEDTDYDIRPLTADELKEENFEGPANLYRANWTKPNHDCLRYCKILSRYTEEESGEKFFYNVEVLPQTTNLHDDCYHTDEEKLFVNKIPEHAVTIVDEVLTRDHHLVNAFRHPIGLPDELLPTKWRGRYAKTEEDETNKESDDEKKEE
;
A
#
# COMPACT_ATOMS: atom_id res chain seq x y z
N PHE A 1 -17.43 -14.35 15.95
CA PHE A 1 -17.24 -14.12 17.39
C PHE A 1 -16.56 -12.77 17.52
N HIS A 2 -17.33 -11.70 17.69
CA HIS A 2 -16.76 -10.38 17.96
C HIS A 2 -16.55 -10.26 19.47
N SER A 3 -15.32 -9.91 19.87
CA SER A 3 -14.98 -9.63 21.27
C SER A 3 -15.57 -8.28 21.66
N ASP A 4 -16.10 -8.15 22.87
CA ASP A 4 -16.51 -6.85 23.44
C ASP A 4 -15.30 -5.91 23.65
N THR A 5 -14.07 -6.44 23.60
CA THR A 5 -12.83 -5.70 23.71
C THR A 5 -12.24 -5.39 22.33
N CYS A 6 -11.77 -4.15 22.16
CA CYS A 6 -11.06 -3.73 20.96
C CYS A 6 -9.77 -4.54 20.76
N ALA A 7 -9.55 -5.10 19.57
CA ALA A 7 -8.36 -5.90 19.27
C ALA A 7 -7.14 -5.05 18.88
N LEU A 8 -7.34 -3.97 18.12
CA LEU A 8 -6.28 -3.12 17.58
C LEU A 8 -6.35 -1.70 18.13
N TYR A 9 -5.21 -1.14 18.52
CA TYR A 9 -5.10 0.20 19.08
C TYR A 9 -4.02 1.03 18.39
N LEU A 10 -4.31 2.30 18.19
CA LEU A 10 -3.34 3.32 17.78
C LEU A 10 -2.76 3.97 19.05
N GLY A 11 -1.45 3.89 19.24
CA GLY A 11 -0.78 4.54 20.36
C GLY A 11 0.63 4.97 19.99
N LYS A 12 1.33 5.65 20.91
CA LYS A 12 2.74 6.01 20.68
C LYS A 12 3.58 4.75 20.39
N SER A 13 4.36 4.77 19.31
CA SER A 13 5.22 3.63 18.94
C SER A 13 6.21 3.28 20.05
N SER A 14 6.56 1.99 20.13
CA SER A 14 7.66 1.49 20.96
C SER A 14 9.03 1.83 20.35
N ILE A 15 9.08 2.16 19.05
CA ILE A 15 10.26 2.75 18.42
C ILE A 15 10.36 4.23 18.83
N PRO A 16 11.48 4.66 19.44
CA PRO A 16 11.68 6.05 19.81
C PRO A 16 11.55 6.97 18.60
N ASN A 17 10.76 8.05 18.73
CA ASN A 17 10.56 9.09 17.72
C ASN A 17 9.85 8.64 16.42
N ALA A 18 9.36 7.41 16.32
CA ALA A 18 8.59 6.94 15.15
C ALA A 18 7.11 7.41 15.15
N GLY A 19 6.72 8.31 16.06
CA GLY A 19 5.34 8.79 16.15
C GLY A 19 4.39 7.75 16.78
N VAL A 20 3.38 7.33 16.01
CA VAL A 20 2.35 6.36 16.42
C VAL A 20 2.62 4.99 15.81
N GLY A 21 2.06 3.95 16.40
CA GLY A 21 2.11 2.58 15.90
C GLY A 21 0.84 1.80 16.26
N ILE A 22 0.65 0.68 15.58
CA ILE A 22 -0.50 -0.21 15.78
C ILE A 22 -0.12 -1.31 16.77
N TYR A 23 -0.94 -1.49 17.80
CA TYR A 23 -0.77 -2.54 18.79
C TYR A 23 -1.95 -3.50 18.80
N THR A 24 -1.71 -4.75 19.22
CA THR A 24 -2.78 -5.72 19.49
C THR A 24 -3.01 -5.93 20.98
N SER A 25 -4.26 -6.04 21.44
CA SER A 25 -4.63 -6.49 22.80
C SER A 25 -4.84 -7.99 22.90
N ILE A 26 -4.86 -8.70 21.78
CA ILE A 26 -5.04 -10.16 21.70
C ILE A 26 -3.82 -10.83 21.06
N GLY A 27 -3.69 -12.13 21.28
CA GLY A 27 -2.66 -12.93 20.62
C GLY A 27 -3.10 -13.46 19.26
N TYR A 28 -2.14 -13.60 18.34
CA TYR A 28 -2.33 -14.21 17.03
C TYR A 28 -1.32 -15.36 16.85
N GLU A 29 -1.74 -16.44 16.21
CA GLU A 29 -0.85 -17.49 15.71
C GLU A 29 -0.40 -17.18 14.27
N LYS A 30 0.66 -17.85 13.79
CA LYS A 30 1.14 -17.67 12.42
C LYS A 30 0.04 -18.02 11.41
N GLY A 31 -0.21 -17.12 10.46
CA GLY A 31 -1.23 -17.24 9.42
C GLY A 31 -2.60 -16.69 9.81
N ASP A 32 -2.79 -16.27 11.07
CA ASP A 32 -4.04 -15.63 11.48
C ASP A 32 -4.21 -14.27 10.78
N LYS A 33 -5.44 -13.97 10.37
CA LYS A 33 -5.83 -12.65 9.88
C LYS A 33 -5.87 -11.64 11.04
N ILE A 34 -5.24 -10.49 10.83
CA ILE A 34 -5.18 -9.37 11.75
C ILE A 34 -6.08 -8.26 11.21
N GLY A 35 -7.02 -7.81 12.03
CA GLY A 35 -7.94 -6.75 11.65
C GLY A 35 -8.84 -7.10 10.45
N GLU A 36 -9.48 -6.07 9.90
CA GLU A 36 -10.25 -6.18 8.66
C GLU A 36 -9.38 -5.90 7.46
N GLY A 37 -9.84 -6.33 6.29
CA GLY A 37 -9.13 -6.04 5.05
C GLY A 37 -9.33 -4.58 4.63
N GLU A 38 -8.27 -3.99 4.08
CA GLU A 38 -8.21 -2.59 3.70
C GLU A 38 -8.45 -2.38 2.20
N LEU A 39 -8.62 -1.13 1.76
CA LEU A 39 -8.65 -0.79 0.34
C LEU A 39 -7.27 -0.36 -0.13
N LEU A 40 -7.03 -0.48 -1.43
CA LEU A 40 -5.86 0.08 -2.10
C LEU A 40 -6.35 1.09 -3.12
N VAL A 41 -5.80 2.30 -3.17
CA VAL A 41 -6.19 3.30 -4.18
C VAL A 41 -5.04 3.47 -5.17
N PRO A 42 -5.23 3.15 -6.46
CA PRO A 42 -4.20 3.38 -7.46
C PRO A 42 -3.94 4.88 -7.63
N ILE A 43 -2.65 5.23 -7.64
CA ILE A 43 -2.11 6.53 -8.01
C ILE A 43 -1.41 6.32 -9.35
N THR A 44 -2.01 6.84 -10.41
CA THR A 44 -1.63 6.51 -11.79
C THR A 44 -1.05 7.73 -12.50
N GLU A 45 -0.12 7.50 -13.43
CA GLU A 45 0.59 8.56 -14.16
C GLU A 45 1.40 9.47 -13.24
N TRP A 46 1.91 8.91 -12.14
CA TRP A 46 2.81 9.57 -11.22
C TRP A 46 4.25 9.39 -11.72
N GLU A 47 4.70 10.29 -12.60
CA GLU A 47 6.04 10.22 -13.21
C GLU A 47 7.13 10.64 -12.21
N GLU A 48 8.34 10.08 -12.30
CA GLU A 48 9.51 10.57 -11.54
C GLU A 48 9.78 12.07 -11.81
N ASP A 49 9.46 12.57 -13.01
CA ASP A 49 9.56 13.99 -13.37
C ASP A 49 8.50 14.87 -12.66
N MET A 50 7.59 14.32 -11.85
CA MET A 50 6.85 15.10 -10.85
C MET A 50 7.81 15.76 -9.84
N THR A 51 8.95 15.13 -9.56
CA THR A 51 10.02 15.72 -8.74
C THR A 51 10.71 16.91 -9.41
N THR A 52 10.59 17.09 -10.73
CA THR A 52 11.17 18.23 -11.46
C THR A 52 10.11 19.29 -11.81
N VAL A 53 8.88 18.89 -12.15
CA VAL A 53 7.77 19.82 -12.46
C VAL A 53 7.12 20.41 -11.21
N TYR A 54 7.10 19.65 -10.12
CA TYR A 54 6.67 20.06 -8.77
C TYR A 54 7.83 19.94 -7.75
N SER A 55 9.08 20.17 -8.19
CA SER A 55 10.31 20.22 -7.38
C SER A 55 10.25 21.08 -6.11
N THR A 56 9.15 21.78 -5.90
CA THR A 56 8.75 22.30 -4.60
C THR A 56 8.44 21.13 -3.66
N PHE A 57 9.43 20.69 -2.87
CA PHE A 57 9.41 20.23 -1.45
C PHE A 57 8.17 19.57 -0.78
N TYR A 58 7.04 19.34 -1.46
CA TYR A 58 5.71 19.14 -0.87
C TYR A 58 5.14 17.72 -1.09
N ASP A 59 5.83 16.87 -1.86
CA ASP A 59 5.34 15.53 -2.21
C ASP A 59 5.83 14.43 -1.26
N TRP A 60 6.82 14.70 -0.40
CA TRP A 60 7.49 13.66 0.40
C TRP A 60 6.53 12.86 1.31
N LEU A 61 5.45 13.49 1.81
CA LEU A 61 4.47 12.82 2.68
C LEU A 61 3.70 11.71 1.98
N ILE A 62 3.32 11.88 0.71
CA ILE A 62 2.65 10.82 -0.04
C ILE A 62 3.65 9.73 -0.43
N TYR A 63 4.89 10.10 -0.78
CA TYR A 63 5.98 9.16 -1.05
C TYR A 63 6.30 8.25 0.14
N ASP A 64 6.18 8.74 1.38
CA ASP A 64 6.46 7.95 2.59
C ASP A 64 5.35 6.96 2.97
N VAL A 65 4.16 7.05 2.37
CA VAL A 65 3.03 6.15 2.65
C VAL A 65 2.49 5.41 1.43
N GLN A 66 3.03 5.69 0.24
CA GLN A 66 2.71 4.94 -0.96
C GLN A 66 3.55 3.67 -1.06
N TRP A 67 2.99 2.66 -1.71
CA TRP A 67 3.67 1.42 -2.02
C TRP A 67 3.87 1.31 -3.53
N SER A 68 4.90 0.58 -3.95
CA SER A 68 5.05 0.23 -5.36
C SER A 68 3.86 -0.63 -5.82
N GLY A 69 3.50 -0.47 -7.10
CA GLY A 69 2.54 -1.33 -7.81
C GLY A 69 2.86 -2.83 -7.72
N THR A 70 4.09 -3.21 -7.37
CA THR A 70 4.50 -4.60 -7.09
C THR A 70 3.65 -5.30 -6.03
N VAL A 71 3.00 -4.57 -5.12
CA VAL A 71 2.12 -5.16 -4.11
C VAL A 71 1.02 -6.03 -4.74
N ASP A 72 0.56 -5.67 -5.95
CA ASP A 72 -0.23 -6.57 -6.80
C ASP A 72 0.10 -6.28 -8.26
N GLN A 73 0.78 -7.21 -8.94
CA GLN A 73 1.27 -7.03 -10.30
C GLN A 73 0.18 -6.67 -11.33
N ARG A 74 -1.10 -6.92 -11.02
CA ARG A 74 -2.21 -6.50 -11.90
C ARG A 74 -2.35 -4.99 -11.96
N PHE A 75 -1.79 -4.24 -11.00
CA PHE A 75 -1.71 -2.79 -11.04
C PHE A 75 -0.82 -2.27 -12.16
N TYR A 76 0.22 -2.99 -12.60
CA TYR A 76 1.10 -2.54 -13.70
C TYR A 76 0.35 -2.17 -14.98
N TYR A 77 -0.86 -2.69 -15.13
CA TYR A 77 -1.72 -2.43 -16.29
C TYR A 77 -2.80 -1.38 -16.02
N ASP A 78 -2.72 -0.66 -14.89
CA ASP A 78 -3.54 0.51 -14.58
C ASP A 78 -2.84 1.84 -14.85
N SER A 79 -1.57 1.82 -15.25
CA SER A 79 -0.86 3.05 -15.62
C SER A 79 0.07 2.82 -16.81
N ALA A 80 0.44 3.89 -17.51
CA ALA A 80 1.49 3.90 -18.51
C ALA A 80 2.91 4.04 -17.91
N TYR A 81 3.00 4.31 -16.60
CA TYR A 81 4.22 4.33 -15.77
C TYR A 81 4.12 3.28 -14.64
N GLU A 82 5.20 3.03 -13.88
CA GLU A 82 5.09 2.21 -12.67
C GLU A 82 4.06 2.85 -11.72
N PRO A 83 2.92 2.19 -11.45
CA PRO A 83 1.88 2.79 -10.63
C PRO A 83 2.33 2.80 -9.17
N SER A 84 1.94 3.85 -8.46
CA SER A 84 2.04 3.89 -7.00
C SER A 84 0.68 3.57 -6.39
N LEU A 85 0.68 3.06 -5.16
CA LEU A 85 -0.52 2.65 -4.46
C LEU A 85 -0.62 3.36 -3.14
N PHE A 86 -1.74 4.04 -2.92
CA PHE A 86 -2.09 4.46 -1.58
C PHE A 86 -2.71 3.28 -0.82
N TYR A 87 -1.99 2.80 0.20
CA TYR A 87 -2.42 1.71 1.06
C TYR A 87 -2.69 2.24 2.48
N PRO A 88 -3.88 2.83 2.76
CA PRO A 88 -4.20 3.38 4.08
C PRO A 88 -4.30 2.28 5.13
N GLY A 89 -4.08 2.65 6.39
CA GLY A 89 -4.14 1.74 7.53
C GLY A 89 -2.83 0.99 7.73
N PHE A 90 -2.80 -0.34 7.61
CA PHE A 90 -1.56 -1.11 7.79
C PHE A 90 -0.46 -0.62 6.85
N GLY A 91 -0.75 -0.34 5.58
CA GLY A 91 0.27 0.15 4.64
C GLY A 91 0.90 1.49 5.01
N ALA A 92 0.15 2.38 5.68
CA ALA A 92 0.58 3.75 5.96
C ALA A 92 0.89 4.04 7.45
N GLN A 93 0.52 3.13 8.36
CA GLN A 93 0.62 3.35 9.81
C GLN A 93 1.44 2.32 10.56
N ILE A 94 1.63 1.12 9.98
CA ILE A 94 2.45 0.11 10.64
C ILE A 94 3.91 0.53 10.53
N ASN A 95 4.63 0.55 11.65
CA ASN A 95 6.05 0.87 11.63
C ASN A 95 6.88 -0.28 11.05
N CYS A 96 8.10 0.02 10.60
CA CYS A 96 9.08 -1.02 10.28
C CYS A 96 10.06 -1.24 11.42
N HIS A 97 10.26 -2.51 11.76
CA HIS A 97 11.37 -2.93 12.58
C HIS A 97 11.92 -4.26 12.05
N MET A 98 12.97 -4.20 11.24
CA MET A 98 13.48 -5.34 10.47
C MET A 98 13.75 -6.61 11.31
N GLY A 99 14.12 -6.47 12.59
CA GLY A 99 14.29 -7.62 13.50
C GLY A 99 13.01 -8.20 14.14
N LEU A 100 11.86 -7.53 14.01
CA LEU A 100 10.61 -7.84 14.71
C LEU A 100 9.37 -7.93 13.80
N ASN A 101 9.54 -7.77 12.48
CA ASN A 101 8.49 -7.92 11.47
C ASN A 101 7.57 -9.11 11.81
N ASN A 102 6.29 -8.82 11.98
CA ASN A 102 5.29 -9.78 12.43
C ASN A 102 3.99 -9.72 11.62
N VAL A 103 3.88 -8.80 10.66
CA VAL A 103 2.76 -8.66 9.73
C VAL A 103 3.26 -8.73 8.29
N HIS A 104 2.42 -9.29 7.42
CA HIS A 104 2.57 -9.34 5.96
C HIS A 104 1.18 -9.16 5.36
N HIS A 105 1.06 -8.45 4.24
CA HIS A 105 -0.20 -8.31 3.51
C HIS A 105 -0.36 -9.45 2.50
N ASP A 106 -1.58 -9.91 2.26
CA ASP A 106 -1.89 -10.92 1.24
C ASP A 106 -2.55 -10.27 0.01
N GLU A 107 -3.13 -11.04 -0.91
CA GLU A 107 -3.78 -10.48 -2.11
C GLU A 107 -5.13 -9.78 -1.81
N PRO A 108 -5.41 -8.63 -2.46
CA PRO A 108 -6.70 -7.96 -2.34
C PRO A 108 -7.81 -8.66 -3.15
N GLU A 109 -9.05 -8.45 -2.75
CA GLU A 109 -10.21 -8.71 -3.58
C GLU A 109 -10.36 -7.58 -4.61
N ILE A 110 -10.55 -7.92 -5.89
CA ILE A 110 -10.83 -6.94 -6.94
C ILE A 110 -12.29 -7.10 -7.36
N ASN A 111 -13.10 -6.04 -7.36
CA ASN A 111 -14.44 -6.02 -7.99
C ASN A 111 -15.06 -4.62 -8.01
N SER A 112 -16.00 -4.42 -8.93
CA SER A 112 -16.80 -3.19 -9.03
C SER A 112 -17.98 -3.12 -8.06
N THR A 113 -18.09 -4.06 -7.10
CA THR A 113 -19.28 -4.29 -6.24
C THR A 113 -20.60 -4.50 -7.02
N GLY A 114 -20.49 -4.88 -8.30
CA GLY A 114 -21.61 -5.12 -9.21
C GLY A 114 -22.04 -3.90 -10.03
N LEU A 115 -21.29 -2.79 -9.98
CA LEU A 115 -21.48 -1.65 -10.87
C LEU A 115 -20.87 -1.94 -12.25
N HIS A 116 -21.47 -1.36 -13.29
CA HIS A 116 -20.99 -1.47 -14.66
C HIS A 116 -21.10 -0.14 -15.40
N ARG A 117 -20.01 0.28 -16.05
CA ARG A 117 -19.90 1.57 -16.76
C ARG A 117 -20.98 1.86 -17.81
N ALA A 118 -21.70 0.84 -18.28
CA ALA A 118 -22.80 1.02 -19.23
C ALA A 118 -24.09 1.55 -18.61
N ARG A 119 -24.28 1.40 -17.29
CA ARG A 119 -25.56 1.69 -16.62
C ARG A 119 -25.43 2.37 -15.26
N ASP A 120 -24.25 2.31 -14.66
CA ASP A 120 -24.01 2.73 -13.28
C ASP A 120 -23.12 3.98 -13.24
N PRO A 121 -23.68 5.16 -12.91
CA PRO A 121 -22.92 6.42 -12.82
C PRO A 121 -21.85 6.43 -11.72
N GLY A 122 -21.92 5.51 -10.74
CA GLY A 122 -20.87 5.32 -9.74
C GLY A 122 -19.68 4.48 -10.22
N ALA A 123 -19.72 3.91 -11.42
CA ALA A 123 -18.61 3.14 -11.96
C ALA A 123 -17.34 4.01 -12.04
N GLY A 124 -16.26 3.53 -11.43
CA GLY A 124 -14.98 4.25 -11.36
C GLY A 124 -14.92 5.40 -10.35
N ALA A 125 -15.95 5.61 -9.53
CA ALA A 125 -15.97 6.63 -8.47
C ALA A 125 -15.31 6.16 -7.15
N PHE A 126 -14.98 4.88 -7.04
CA PHE A 126 -14.26 4.29 -5.91
C PHE A 126 -13.26 3.25 -6.44
N THR A 127 -12.28 2.89 -5.62
CA THR A 127 -11.31 1.84 -5.97
C THR A 127 -11.96 0.47 -6.07
N TYR A 128 -11.49 -0.39 -6.97
CA TYR A 128 -11.97 -1.77 -7.06
C TYR A 128 -11.16 -2.75 -6.22
N TRP A 129 -10.07 -2.30 -5.59
CA TRP A 129 -9.23 -3.12 -4.72
C TRP A 129 -9.68 -2.96 -3.28
N HIS A 130 -10.10 -4.08 -2.71
CA HIS A 130 -10.74 -4.16 -1.42
C HIS A 130 -10.18 -5.31 -0.62
N ASN A 131 -10.49 -5.32 0.67
CA ASN A 131 -10.27 -6.45 1.56
C ASN A 131 -8.81 -6.97 1.62
N MET A 132 -7.81 -6.11 1.39
CA MET A 132 -6.38 -6.43 1.52
C MET A 132 -6.09 -7.07 2.89
N PRO A 133 -5.84 -8.39 2.99
CA PRO A 133 -5.70 -9.06 4.27
C PRO A 133 -4.34 -8.75 4.89
N ASN A 134 -4.28 -8.60 6.20
CA ASN A 134 -3.04 -8.58 6.95
C ASN A 134 -2.91 -9.88 7.74
N LEU A 135 -1.79 -10.57 7.61
CA LEU A 135 -1.53 -11.89 8.18
C LEU A 135 -0.37 -11.86 9.18
N ALA A 136 -0.53 -12.57 10.29
CA ALA A 136 0.55 -12.76 11.25
C ALA A 136 1.64 -13.67 10.68
N THR A 137 2.88 -13.20 10.56
CA THR A 137 4.01 -14.00 10.02
C THR A 137 4.61 -14.95 11.06
N ARG A 138 4.33 -14.69 12.33
CA ARG A 138 4.73 -15.47 13.51
C ARG A 138 3.65 -15.35 14.58
N LYS A 139 3.83 -16.08 15.68
CA LYS A 139 3.04 -15.83 16.89
C LYS A 139 3.25 -14.40 17.39
N ILE A 140 2.16 -13.68 17.64
CA ILE A 140 2.13 -12.32 18.18
C ILE A 140 1.45 -12.39 19.55
N ARG A 141 2.06 -11.82 20.57
CA ARG A 141 1.48 -11.75 21.92
C ARG A 141 0.60 -10.52 22.05
N ALA A 142 -0.43 -10.62 22.90
CA ALA A 142 -1.15 -9.46 23.37
C ALA A 142 -0.17 -8.42 23.94
N GLY A 143 -0.40 -7.15 23.61
CA GLY A 143 0.45 -6.02 23.97
C GLY A 143 1.56 -5.71 22.96
N GLU A 144 1.82 -6.55 21.96
CA GLU A 144 2.85 -6.27 20.94
C GLU A 144 2.41 -5.16 19.97
N GLU A 145 3.37 -4.32 19.60
CA GLU A 145 3.29 -3.51 18.38
C GLU A 145 3.44 -4.40 17.15
N LEU A 146 2.71 -4.04 16.10
CA LEU A 146 2.75 -4.67 14.81
C LEU A 146 3.81 -3.98 13.94
N PHE A 147 4.61 -4.78 13.24
CA PHE A 147 5.68 -4.33 12.36
C PHE A 147 5.63 -5.02 11.00
N THR A 148 5.85 -4.25 9.94
CA THR A 148 6.05 -4.77 8.57
C THR A 148 7.48 -4.49 8.07
N SER A 149 7.86 -5.11 6.96
CA SER A 149 9.11 -4.79 6.26
C SER A 149 8.87 -3.68 5.24
N TYR A 150 9.66 -2.60 5.29
CA TYR A 150 9.72 -1.62 4.19
C TYR A 150 10.75 -2.00 3.12
N GLY A 151 11.53 -3.06 3.34
CA GLY A 151 12.69 -3.40 2.51
C GLY A 151 13.96 -2.73 3.02
N GLU A 152 15.11 -3.32 2.70
CA GLU A 152 16.42 -2.76 3.09
C GLU A 152 16.71 -1.46 2.34
N ASN A 153 16.40 -1.40 1.04
CA ASN A 153 16.59 -0.23 0.18
C ASN A 153 15.94 1.05 0.74
N TRP A 154 14.74 0.94 1.34
CA TRP A 154 14.05 2.10 1.93
C TRP A 154 14.92 2.86 2.95
N PHE A 155 15.72 2.14 3.74
CA PHE A 155 16.64 2.73 4.73
C PHE A 155 17.96 3.17 4.10
N ASP A 156 18.46 2.40 3.12
CA ASP A 156 19.73 2.69 2.44
C ASP A 156 19.63 3.97 1.60
N ASP A 157 18.51 4.17 0.90
CA ASP A 157 18.22 5.36 0.08
C ASP A 157 18.05 6.64 0.92
N ARG A 158 17.89 6.50 2.25
CA ARG A 158 17.69 7.59 3.21
C ARG A 158 18.91 7.81 4.13
N ASP A 159 20.06 7.22 3.81
CA ASP A 159 21.31 7.32 4.57
C ASP A 159 21.16 6.92 6.07
N MET A 160 20.27 5.97 6.38
CA MET A 160 19.98 5.52 7.74
C MET A 160 20.92 4.37 8.19
N ASP A 161 22.22 4.63 8.15
CA ASP A 161 23.31 3.64 8.31
C ASP A 161 23.39 2.94 9.67
N ASP A 162 22.73 3.47 10.70
CA ASP A 162 22.74 2.94 12.05
C ASP A 162 21.57 1.99 12.35
N ILE A 163 20.57 1.91 11.46
CA ILE A 163 19.39 1.08 11.65
C ILE A 163 19.69 -0.39 11.32
N PRO A 164 19.59 -1.34 12.28
CA PRO A 164 19.93 -2.73 12.02
C PRO A 164 18.87 -3.50 11.22
N PHE A 165 19.34 -4.20 10.18
CA PHE A 165 18.54 -5.21 9.47
C PHE A 165 18.52 -6.59 10.17
N SER A 166 17.67 -7.48 9.67
CA SER A 166 17.50 -8.85 10.17
C SER A 166 18.82 -9.62 10.33
N ALA A 167 19.73 -9.50 9.35
CA ALA A 167 21.04 -10.15 9.41
C ALA A 167 21.94 -9.60 10.53
N HIS A 168 21.84 -8.28 10.79
CA HIS A 168 22.60 -7.62 11.85
C HIS A 168 22.12 -8.04 13.24
N TYR A 169 20.80 -8.14 13.45
CA TYR A 169 20.23 -8.67 14.70
C TYR A 169 20.65 -10.12 14.93
N ARG A 170 20.59 -11.00 13.91
CA ARG A 170 21.09 -12.39 14.04
C ARG A 170 22.56 -12.46 14.46
N LYS A 171 23.41 -11.58 13.91
CA LYS A 171 24.82 -11.49 14.29
C LYS A 171 25.00 -10.97 15.72
N ALA A 172 24.22 -9.98 16.13
CA ALA A 172 24.23 -9.44 17.49
C ALA A 172 23.75 -10.47 18.51
N ASP A 173 22.67 -11.21 18.22
CA ASP A 173 22.16 -12.32 19.04
C ASP A 173 23.25 -13.38 19.26
N THR A 174 23.94 -13.78 18.19
CA THR A 174 25.06 -14.74 18.27
C THR A 174 26.16 -14.26 19.22
N ALA A 175 26.50 -12.97 19.18
CA ALA A 175 27.52 -12.38 20.04
C ALA A 175 27.08 -12.32 21.51
N VAL A 176 25.84 -11.93 21.76
CA VAL A 176 25.25 -11.84 23.11
C VAL A 176 25.11 -13.24 23.73
N GLU A 177 24.65 -14.23 22.98
CA GLU A 177 24.58 -15.63 23.43
C GLU A 177 25.97 -16.19 23.78
N ALA A 178 26.98 -15.90 22.95
CA ALA A 178 28.36 -16.31 23.20
C ALA A 178 28.93 -15.66 24.47
N ALA A 179 28.62 -14.38 24.72
CA ALA A 179 29.01 -13.68 25.92
C ALA A 179 28.30 -14.24 27.16
N ALA A 180 26.99 -14.44 27.11
CA ALA A 180 26.20 -15.03 28.19
C ALA A 180 26.73 -16.41 28.60
N LYS A 181 27.00 -17.26 27.60
CA LYS A 181 27.61 -18.58 27.83
C LYS A 181 29.00 -18.47 28.45
N SER A 182 29.82 -17.52 27.99
CA SER A 182 31.17 -17.31 28.52
C SER A 182 31.13 -16.85 29.97
N PHE A 183 30.29 -15.87 30.32
CA PHE A 183 30.20 -15.32 31.67
C PHE A 183 29.61 -16.30 32.69
N ARG A 184 28.82 -17.28 32.24
CA ARG A 184 28.34 -18.38 33.10
C ARG A 184 29.32 -19.56 33.21
N HIS A 185 30.39 -19.57 32.40
CA HIS A 185 31.41 -20.62 32.45
C HIS A 185 32.29 -20.51 33.69
N ASP A 186 32.82 -21.63 34.19
CA ASP A 186 33.66 -21.68 35.41
C ASP A 186 34.89 -20.74 35.38
N LEU A 187 35.36 -20.37 34.19
CA LEU A 187 36.49 -19.45 34.00
C LEU A 187 36.13 -17.98 34.23
N TRP A 188 34.85 -17.63 34.12
CA TRP A 188 34.36 -16.25 34.18
C TRP A 188 33.28 -16.03 35.25
N LYS A 189 32.67 -17.09 35.79
CA LYS A 189 31.60 -16.97 36.79
C LYS A 189 32.02 -16.21 38.05
N ASP A 190 33.28 -16.36 38.45
CA ASP A 190 33.86 -15.74 39.66
C ASP A 190 34.60 -14.42 39.34
N LYS A 191 34.53 -13.93 38.09
CA LYS A 191 35.11 -12.65 37.70
C LYS A 191 34.27 -11.48 38.20
N SER A 192 34.95 -10.39 38.54
CA SER A 192 34.30 -9.15 38.94
C SER A 192 33.46 -8.56 37.80
N GLU A 193 32.48 -7.73 38.16
CA GLU A 193 31.65 -7.03 37.16
C GLU A 193 32.50 -6.10 36.28
N ASP A 194 33.55 -5.49 36.82
CA ASP A 194 34.50 -4.67 36.05
C ASP A 194 35.24 -5.52 34.99
N GLU A 195 35.69 -6.73 35.34
CA GLU A 195 36.34 -7.63 34.38
C GLU A 195 35.39 -8.09 33.27
N LYS A 196 34.10 -8.30 33.59
CA LYS A 196 33.07 -8.62 32.58
C LYS A 196 32.75 -7.41 31.70
N ALA A 197 32.67 -6.22 32.30
CA ALA A 197 32.48 -4.96 31.57
C ALA A 197 33.62 -4.72 30.59
N ASP A 198 34.87 -4.89 31.00
CA ASP A 198 36.06 -4.74 30.14
C ASP A 198 36.06 -5.76 28.98
N ALA A 199 35.68 -7.00 29.26
CA ALA A 199 35.55 -8.04 28.24
C ALA A 199 34.47 -7.69 27.21
N TRP A 200 33.31 -7.20 27.64
CA TRP A 200 32.24 -6.78 26.75
C TRP A 200 32.60 -5.53 25.95
N ASN A 201 33.21 -4.54 26.60
CA ASN A 201 33.72 -3.33 25.93
C ASN A 201 34.74 -3.67 24.83
N LEU A 202 35.53 -4.73 25.01
CA LEU A 202 36.41 -5.23 23.95
C LEU A 202 35.65 -5.81 22.75
N VAL A 203 34.52 -6.48 22.98
CA VAL A 203 33.62 -6.95 21.91
C VAL A 203 33.05 -5.77 21.16
N LEU A 204 32.46 -4.79 21.87
CA LEU A 204 31.90 -3.57 21.28
C LEU A 204 32.94 -2.80 20.46
N LYS A 205 34.17 -2.66 20.97
CA LYS A 205 35.27 -1.97 20.28
C LYS A 205 35.77 -2.72 19.03
N LYS A 206 35.61 -4.05 18.98
CA LYS A 206 36.06 -4.87 17.85
C LYS A 206 35.02 -5.00 16.74
N GLU A 207 33.74 -4.83 17.05
CA GLU A 207 32.71 -4.79 16.02
C GLU A 207 32.88 -3.52 15.18
N LYS A 208 32.95 -3.70 13.86
CA LYS A 208 33.21 -2.61 12.91
C LYS A 208 31.97 -2.22 12.13
N HIS A 209 30.96 -3.09 12.10
CA HIS A 209 29.74 -2.83 11.35
C HIS A 209 28.79 -1.95 12.19
N PRO A 210 28.44 -0.73 11.75
CA PRO A 210 27.66 0.22 12.56
C PRO A 210 26.32 -0.36 12.99
N ARG A 211 25.58 -0.98 12.06
CA ARG A 211 24.30 -1.65 12.34
C ARG A 211 24.37 -2.77 13.39
N VAL A 212 25.44 -3.57 13.38
CA VAL A 212 25.62 -4.62 14.40
C VAL A 212 25.92 -3.98 15.75
N LEU A 213 26.76 -2.95 15.76
CA LEU A 213 27.07 -2.20 16.96
C LEU A 213 25.82 -1.51 17.56
N SER A 214 24.91 -1.01 16.71
CA SER A 214 23.60 -0.46 17.11
C SER A 214 22.70 -1.51 17.75
N ALA A 215 22.66 -2.74 17.22
CA ALA A 215 21.88 -3.85 17.77
C ALA A 215 22.44 -4.41 19.09
N LEU A 216 23.75 -4.27 19.35
CA LEU A 216 24.38 -4.81 20.55
C LEU A 216 24.03 -4.01 21.83
N PRO A 217 23.80 -4.69 22.97
CA PRO A 217 23.65 -4.04 24.26
C PRO A 217 24.87 -3.20 24.63
N LYS A 218 24.63 -1.99 25.14
CA LYS A 218 25.71 -1.05 25.50
C LYS A 218 26.40 -1.41 26.81
N SER A 219 25.77 -2.22 27.65
CA SER A 219 26.29 -2.69 28.93
C SER A 219 26.31 -4.21 29.01
N HIS A 220 27.30 -4.77 29.72
CA HIS A 220 27.37 -6.22 29.97
C HIS A 220 26.25 -6.71 30.90
N THR A 221 25.69 -5.81 31.73
CA THR A 221 24.57 -6.10 32.62
C THR A 221 23.31 -6.51 31.88
N ASP A 222 23.22 -6.13 30.60
CA ASP A 222 22.01 -6.31 29.80
C ASP A 222 22.06 -7.58 28.94
N ILE A 223 23.21 -8.29 28.94
CA ILE A 223 23.45 -9.48 28.12
C ILE A 223 22.43 -10.58 28.43
N ASP A 224 22.12 -10.82 29.71
CA ASP A 224 21.17 -11.87 30.10
C ASP A 224 19.75 -11.56 29.61
N GLU A 225 19.33 -10.29 29.65
CA GLU A 225 18.03 -9.87 29.14
C GLU A 225 17.98 -9.94 27.61
N ALA A 226 18.99 -9.40 26.94
CA ALA A 226 19.11 -9.45 25.48
C ALA A 226 19.19 -10.89 24.95
N THR A 227 19.84 -11.81 25.67
CA THR A 227 19.86 -13.25 25.33
C THR A 227 18.45 -13.85 25.42
N ARG A 228 17.66 -13.46 26.42
CA ARG A 228 16.32 -14.00 26.66
C ARG A 228 15.30 -13.47 25.65
N LEU A 229 15.41 -12.20 25.28
CA LEU A 229 14.44 -11.51 24.43
C LEU A 229 14.81 -11.48 22.94
N GLY A 230 16.09 -11.65 22.63
CA GLY A 230 16.68 -11.24 21.35
C GLY A 230 17.03 -9.74 21.37
N THR A 231 18.13 -9.39 20.72
CA THR A 231 18.65 -8.02 20.63
C THR A 231 17.66 -7.05 19.96
N ALA A 232 16.87 -7.55 18.99
CA ALA A 232 15.83 -6.77 18.33
C ALA A 232 14.69 -6.33 19.25
N ARG A 233 14.28 -7.16 20.21
CA ARG A 233 13.26 -6.79 21.21
C ARG A 233 13.87 -5.96 22.33
N PHE A 234 15.10 -6.29 22.72
CA PHE A 234 15.85 -5.56 23.72
C PHE A 234 16.07 -4.08 23.32
N SER A 235 16.36 -3.80 22.05
CA SER A 235 16.54 -2.42 21.55
C SER A 235 15.32 -1.52 21.73
N LEU A 236 14.12 -2.09 21.87
CA LEU A 236 12.86 -1.37 22.13
C LEU A 236 12.51 -1.26 23.63
N GLY A 237 13.47 -1.46 24.52
CA GLY A 237 13.24 -1.43 25.98
C GLY A 237 12.72 -2.74 26.55
N GLY A 238 12.90 -3.86 25.83
CA GLY A 238 12.65 -5.20 26.33
C GLY A 238 11.17 -5.47 26.63
N GLU A 239 10.87 -5.92 27.85
CA GLU A 239 9.48 -6.21 28.27
C GLU A 239 8.58 -4.97 28.29
N LEU A 240 9.14 -3.75 28.38
CA LEU A 240 8.37 -2.51 28.34
C LEU A 240 7.80 -2.19 26.95
N SER A 241 8.25 -2.90 25.91
CA SER A 241 7.68 -2.81 24.57
C SER A 241 6.33 -3.53 24.45
N PHE A 242 5.94 -4.36 25.42
CA PHE A 242 4.60 -4.94 25.50
C PHE A 242 3.68 -4.00 26.31
N ARG A 243 2.50 -3.69 25.77
CA ARG A 243 1.50 -2.83 26.44
C ARG A 243 0.42 -3.66 27.12
N THR A 244 0.00 -3.21 28.30
CA THR A 244 -1.12 -3.83 29.02
C THR A 244 -2.45 -3.19 28.62
N GLN A 245 -3.57 -3.81 28.99
CA GLN A 245 -4.89 -3.22 28.75
C GLN A 245 -5.03 -1.86 29.45
N GLU A 246 -4.51 -1.72 30.67
CA GLU A 246 -4.54 -0.45 31.40
C GLU A 246 -3.74 0.65 30.68
N TRP A 247 -2.66 0.26 29.97
CA TRP A 247 -1.92 1.21 29.15
C TRP A 247 -2.74 1.65 27.95
N PHE A 248 -3.41 0.71 27.25
CA PHE A 248 -4.28 1.03 26.12
C PHE A 248 -5.42 1.96 26.50
N ASP A 249 -6.12 1.66 27.60
CA ASP A 249 -7.26 2.47 28.08
C ASP A 249 -6.86 3.92 28.39
N ALA A 250 -5.59 4.16 28.75
CA ALA A 250 -5.09 5.48 29.12
C ALA A 250 -4.28 6.20 28.03
N ASN A 251 -3.73 5.48 27.05
CA ASN A 251 -2.71 6.00 26.13
C ASN A 251 -2.91 5.59 24.66
N ALA A 252 -4.06 5.02 24.29
CA ALA A 252 -4.31 4.58 22.93
C ALA A 252 -5.78 4.77 22.52
N ILE A 253 -6.02 4.81 21.21
CA ILE A 253 -7.35 4.90 20.62
C ILE A 253 -7.66 3.59 19.93
N CYS A 254 -8.85 3.05 20.15
CA CYS A 254 -9.29 1.84 19.46
C CYS A 254 -9.42 2.06 17.94
N MET A 255 -8.91 1.11 17.16
CA MET A 255 -8.99 1.08 15.69
C MET A 255 -9.88 -0.06 15.16
N ASP A 256 -10.29 -0.98 16.03
CA ASP A 256 -11.08 -2.17 15.67
C ASP A 256 -12.57 -1.95 15.96
N THR A 257 -13.15 -0.87 15.43
CA THR A 257 -14.59 -0.55 15.59
C THR A 257 -15.40 -0.88 14.35
N LEU A 258 -14.77 -0.95 13.17
CA LEU A 258 -15.45 -1.10 11.89
C LEU A 258 -15.16 -2.44 11.22
N PHE A 259 -16.09 -2.87 10.37
CA PHE A 259 -15.91 -3.86 9.32
C PHE A 259 -16.51 -3.35 8.01
N THR A 260 -16.18 -3.99 6.89
CA THR A 260 -16.65 -3.55 5.57
C THR A 260 -17.56 -4.58 4.93
N LYS A 261 -18.56 -4.09 4.19
CA LYS A 261 -19.38 -4.88 3.25
C LYS A 261 -19.90 -3.94 2.17
N LYS A 262 -20.66 -4.46 1.20
CA LYS A 262 -21.36 -3.62 0.21
C LYS A 262 -22.23 -2.58 0.92
N SER A 263 -22.12 -1.31 0.50
CA SER A 263 -22.89 -0.21 1.08
C SER A 263 -24.39 -0.43 0.87
N THR A 264 -25.21 0.09 1.78
CA THR A 264 -26.66 0.17 1.59
C THR A 264 -27.06 1.30 0.63
N ILE A 265 -26.14 2.22 0.32
CA ILE A 265 -26.32 3.27 -0.68
C ILE A 265 -26.00 2.71 -2.08
N PRO A 266 -26.95 2.79 -3.04
CA PRO A 266 -26.66 2.46 -4.43
C PRO A 266 -25.53 3.32 -4.99
N GLN A 267 -24.73 2.80 -5.92
CA GLN A 267 -23.62 3.51 -6.56
C GLN A 267 -22.42 3.86 -5.65
N ALA A 268 -22.46 3.53 -4.35
CA ALA A 268 -21.43 3.90 -3.37
C ALA A 268 -20.39 2.80 -3.07
N GLY A 269 -20.40 1.70 -3.81
CA GLY A 269 -19.44 0.62 -3.59
C GLY A 269 -19.61 -0.09 -2.24
N ARG A 270 -18.57 -0.01 -1.40
CA ARG A 270 -18.52 -0.58 -0.05
C ARG A 270 -18.73 0.50 1.02
N GLY A 271 -19.24 0.09 2.17
CA GLY A 271 -19.47 0.94 3.34
C GLY A 271 -18.73 0.43 4.58
N GLY A 272 -18.49 1.32 5.54
CA GLY A 272 -18.02 1.00 6.88
C GLY A 272 -19.18 0.76 7.84
N PHE A 273 -19.15 -0.37 8.55
CA PHE A 273 -20.20 -0.81 9.45
C PHE A 273 -19.67 -1.09 10.84
N LEU A 274 -20.49 -0.82 11.85
CA LEU A 274 -20.06 -0.87 13.23
C LEU A 274 -20.01 -2.31 13.78
N LYS A 275 -18.88 -2.71 14.38
CA LYS A 275 -18.70 -4.06 14.98
C LYS A 275 -19.41 -4.25 16.33
N ARG A 276 -19.71 -3.17 17.03
CA ARG A 276 -20.27 -3.17 18.39
C ARG A 276 -20.96 -1.84 18.68
N PRO A 277 -22.00 -1.78 19.52
CA PRO A 277 -22.70 -0.53 19.78
C PRO A 277 -21.78 0.53 20.39
N LEU A 278 -22.04 1.80 20.04
CA LEU A 278 -21.35 2.97 20.59
C LEU A 278 -22.37 3.99 21.08
N THR A 279 -22.04 4.71 22.14
CA THR A 279 -22.88 5.81 22.63
C THR A 279 -22.57 7.12 21.92
N GLU A 280 -23.53 8.05 21.92
CA GLU A 280 -23.33 9.41 21.43
C GLU A 280 -22.03 10.04 21.98
N GLY A 281 -21.28 10.71 21.11
CA GLY A 281 -20.02 11.38 21.46
C GLY A 281 -18.81 10.47 21.61
N SER A 282 -18.96 9.15 21.47
CA SER A 282 -17.83 8.22 21.46
C SER A 282 -17.00 8.36 20.18
N ILE A 283 -15.67 8.20 20.33
CA ILE A 283 -14.76 8.10 19.19
C ILE A 283 -15.00 6.76 18.52
N VAL A 284 -15.38 6.81 17.24
CA VAL A 284 -15.51 5.67 16.36
C VAL A 284 -14.13 5.22 15.92
N MET A 285 -13.33 6.11 15.32
CA MET A 285 -11.96 5.83 14.89
C MET A 285 -11.10 7.10 14.92
N PRO A 286 -9.78 6.98 15.15
CA PRO A 286 -8.86 8.08 14.86
C PRO A 286 -8.76 8.25 13.33
N VAL A 287 -8.46 9.47 12.89
CA VAL A 287 -8.34 9.83 11.47
C VAL A 287 -7.07 10.65 11.31
N PRO A 288 -5.88 10.04 11.41
CA PRO A 288 -4.63 10.69 11.05
C PRO A 288 -4.61 11.07 9.56
N LEU A 289 -3.99 12.20 9.26
CA LEU A 289 -4.10 12.91 7.99
C LEU A 289 -2.71 13.20 7.41
N LEU A 290 -2.59 13.09 6.09
CA LEU A 290 -1.53 13.72 5.32
C LEU A 290 -2.01 15.10 4.87
N GLN A 291 -1.23 16.14 5.14
CA GLN A 291 -1.40 17.45 4.53
C GLN A 291 -0.74 17.46 3.15
N LEU A 292 -1.51 17.69 2.09
CA LEU A 292 -1.02 17.64 0.70
C LEU A 292 -1.51 18.86 -0.08
N ASP A 293 -0.72 19.29 -1.05
CA ASP A 293 -1.13 20.31 -2.01
C ASP A 293 -2.24 19.74 -2.92
N ARG A 294 -3.27 20.53 -3.22
CA ARG A 294 -4.39 20.14 -4.10
C ARG A 294 -3.91 19.59 -5.45
N ASN A 295 -2.76 20.04 -5.97
CA ASN A 295 -2.23 19.61 -7.27
C ASN A 295 -1.79 18.13 -7.29
N VAL A 296 -1.47 17.53 -6.13
CA VAL A 296 -1.18 16.08 -5.98
C VAL A 296 -2.32 15.23 -6.55
N PHE A 297 -3.55 15.72 -6.48
CA PHE A 297 -4.75 14.98 -6.88
C PHE A 297 -5.12 15.16 -8.35
N VAL A 298 -4.25 15.76 -9.18
CA VAL A 298 -4.49 16.01 -10.60
C VAL A 298 -3.42 15.29 -11.44
N VAL A 299 -3.84 14.62 -12.50
CA VAL A 299 -2.94 13.95 -13.44
C VAL A 299 -2.10 15.00 -14.19
N PRO A 300 -0.76 14.86 -14.21
CA PRO A 300 0.13 15.81 -14.88
C PRO A 300 -0.13 15.99 -16.37
N ASN A 301 0.39 17.09 -16.93
CA ASN A 301 0.23 17.42 -18.34
C ASN A 301 1.08 16.59 -19.32
N THR A 302 1.82 15.60 -18.82
CA THR A 302 2.70 14.76 -19.62
C THR A 302 1.92 13.70 -20.43
N TYR A 303 0.74 13.27 -19.95
CA TYR A 303 -0.09 12.28 -20.65
C TYR A 303 -1.35 12.86 -21.31
N GLN A 304 -1.30 13.12 -22.62
CA GLN A 304 -2.35 13.85 -23.36
C GLN A 304 -3.79 13.30 -23.23
N LYS A 305 -3.99 12.00 -22.97
CA LYS A 305 -5.36 11.42 -22.90
C LYS A 305 -6.10 11.72 -21.58
N ILE A 306 -5.37 11.84 -20.47
CA ILE A 306 -5.95 12.03 -19.12
C ILE A 306 -5.34 13.20 -18.34
N SER A 307 -4.40 13.93 -18.92
CA SER A 307 -3.84 15.17 -18.40
C SER A 307 -4.91 16.15 -17.89
N GLY A 308 -4.63 16.75 -16.73
CA GLY A 308 -5.49 17.74 -16.08
C GLY A 308 -6.75 17.16 -15.43
N LYS A 309 -6.96 15.84 -15.46
CA LYS A 309 -8.09 15.18 -14.79
C LYS A 309 -7.75 14.88 -13.34
N ALA A 310 -8.76 14.88 -12.48
CA ALA A 310 -8.61 14.48 -11.09
C ALA A 310 -8.33 12.96 -10.97
N GLN A 311 -7.37 12.61 -10.12
CA GLN A 311 -7.07 11.23 -9.74
C GLN A 311 -8.19 10.65 -8.87
N LEU A 312 -8.33 9.32 -8.88
CA LEU A 312 -9.28 8.62 -8.00
C LEU A 312 -9.03 8.93 -6.51
N LEU A 313 -7.76 9.14 -6.14
CA LEU A 313 -7.35 9.52 -4.79
C LEU A 313 -8.10 10.74 -4.24
N MET A 314 -8.53 11.67 -5.11
CA MET A 314 -9.31 12.85 -4.72
C MET A 314 -10.58 12.50 -3.96
N ASN A 315 -11.25 11.40 -4.32
CA ASN A 315 -12.51 10.99 -3.70
C ASN A 315 -12.35 10.53 -2.23
N TYR A 316 -11.11 10.34 -1.79
CA TYR A 316 -10.76 9.94 -0.44
C TYR A 316 -10.15 11.09 0.38
N ALA A 317 -9.93 12.26 -0.21
CA ALA A 317 -9.34 13.41 0.46
C ALA A 317 -10.40 14.39 0.98
N LEU A 318 -10.14 14.97 2.15
CA LEU A 318 -10.89 16.11 2.68
C LEU A 318 -10.36 17.39 2.04
N GLY A 319 -11.25 18.24 1.53
CA GLY A 319 -10.89 19.49 0.89
C GLY A 319 -11.93 20.58 1.08
N HIS A 320 -11.54 21.83 0.86
CA HIS A 320 -12.43 22.98 0.91
C HIS A 320 -12.11 23.95 -0.23
N ASP A 321 -13.12 24.60 -0.81
CA ASP A 321 -12.94 25.48 -1.97
C ASP A 321 -12.06 26.70 -1.70
N ASP A 322 -12.08 27.18 -0.46
CA ASP A 322 -11.22 28.27 -0.01
C ASP A 322 -9.80 27.81 0.35
N SER A 323 -9.39 26.56 0.13
CA SER A 323 -8.08 26.04 0.55
C SER A 323 -7.36 25.30 -0.56
N GLU A 324 -6.03 25.46 -0.63
CA GLU A 324 -5.15 24.63 -1.46
C GLU A 324 -4.60 23.41 -0.70
N VAL A 325 -4.83 23.34 0.62
CA VAL A 325 -4.49 22.19 1.45
C VAL A 325 -5.61 21.16 1.38
N PHE A 326 -5.25 19.95 0.98
CA PHE A 326 -6.07 18.75 1.06
C PHE A 326 -5.55 17.88 2.20
N LEU A 327 -6.46 17.22 2.91
CA LEU A 327 -6.12 16.32 4.01
C LEU A 327 -6.53 14.89 3.61
N LEU A 328 -5.55 14.00 3.43
CA LEU A 328 -5.81 12.61 3.05
C LEU A 328 -5.80 11.70 4.30
N PRO A 329 -6.94 11.12 4.70
CA PRO A 329 -7.00 10.14 5.78
C PRO A 329 -6.25 8.85 5.43
N TYR A 330 -5.30 8.46 6.28
CA TYR A 330 -4.48 7.27 6.07
C TYR A 330 -4.69 6.18 7.12
N ASN A 331 -5.84 6.18 7.81
CA ASN A 331 -6.22 5.08 8.70
C ASN A 331 -6.95 3.95 7.98
N ALA A 332 -6.87 2.78 8.59
CA ALA A 332 -7.67 1.62 8.24
C ALA A 332 -9.16 2.02 8.25
N LEU A 333 -9.90 1.55 7.26
CA LEU A 333 -11.36 1.54 7.21
C LEU A 333 -12.10 2.90 7.14
N VAL A 334 -11.47 4.03 7.50
CA VAL A 334 -12.11 5.36 7.45
C VAL A 334 -12.49 5.76 6.02
N ASN A 335 -11.73 5.27 5.05
CA ASN A 335 -11.96 5.49 3.62
C ASN A 335 -13.15 4.69 3.04
N PHE A 336 -13.86 3.90 3.86
CA PHE A 336 -15.13 3.24 3.47
C PHE A 336 -16.37 3.95 4.02
N ILE A 337 -16.23 5.00 4.83
CA ILE A 337 -17.40 5.75 5.30
C ILE A 337 -17.95 6.52 4.11
N ASN A 338 -19.25 6.37 3.81
CA ASN A 338 -19.88 7.04 2.68
C ASN A 338 -20.59 8.34 3.11
N HIS A 339 -20.99 9.12 2.11
CA HIS A 339 -21.80 10.31 2.33
C HIS A 339 -23.17 9.97 2.96
N GLY A 340 -23.59 10.78 3.92
CA GLY A 340 -25.00 10.98 4.26
C GLY A 340 -25.22 12.40 4.72
N ASN A 341 -26.26 13.05 4.21
CA ASN A 341 -26.60 14.42 4.57
C ASN A 341 -26.91 14.57 6.07
N SER A 342 -26.51 15.68 6.69
CA SER A 342 -26.82 15.98 8.11
C SER A 342 -28.11 16.77 8.30
N ALA A 343 -28.69 17.32 7.23
CA ALA A 343 -29.84 18.22 7.29
C ALA A 343 -31.06 17.71 6.51
N GLY A 344 -32.24 18.15 6.95
CA GLY A 344 -33.53 17.85 6.31
C GLY A 344 -34.20 16.56 6.81
N ASP A 345 -35.39 16.28 6.27
CA ASP A 345 -36.23 15.12 6.69
C ASP A 345 -35.57 13.76 6.38
N ASN A 346 -34.52 13.75 5.56
CA ASN A 346 -33.80 12.55 5.14
C ASN A 346 -32.38 12.46 5.72
N ALA A 347 -32.03 13.25 6.75
CA ALA A 347 -30.69 13.24 7.33
C ALA A 347 -30.21 11.82 7.69
N LYS A 348 -29.10 11.39 7.10
CA LYS A 348 -28.50 10.07 7.31
C LYS A 348 -27.17 10.11 8.06
N ALA A 349 -26.51 11.27 8.13
CA ALA A 349 -25.25 11.41 8.87
C ALA A 349 -25.42 10.92 10.31
N ASN A 350 -24.59 9.98 10.73
CA ASN A 350 -24.59 9.45 12.10
C ASN A 350 -23.21 9.56 12.76
N VAL A 351 -22.23 10.09 12.02
CA VAL A 351 -20.89 10.46 12.52
C VAL A 351 -20.47 11.83 12.02
N LYS A 352 -19.52 12.46 12.71
CA LYS A 352 -18.87 13.71 12.29
C LYS A 352 -17.37 13.67 12.54
N LEU A 353 -16.63 14.57 11.89
CA LEU A 353 -15.22 14.82 12.17
C LEU A 353 -15.05 15.87 13.26
N ARG A 354 -13.96 15.77 14.03
CA ARG A 354 -13.41 16.84 14.86
C ARG A 354 -11.89 16.71 14.94
N TRP A 355 -11.18 17.80 15.22
CA TRP A 355 -9.76 17.73 15.58
C TRP A 355 -9.57 16.90 16.85
N SER A 356 -8.58 16.01 16.84
CA SER A 356 -8.29 15.14 17.98
C SER A 356 -7.68 15.96 19.13
N GLU A 357 -8.11 15.66 20.35
CA GLU A 357 -7.48 16.18 21.58
C GLU A 357 -6.25 15.36 21.99
N SER A 358 -6.07 14.17 21.40
CA SER A 358 -4.98 13.23 21.68
C SER A 358 -4.10 13.02 20.45
N PHE A 359 -2.78 12.97 20.62
CA PHE A 359 -1.77 12.72 19.56
C PHE A 359 -1.69 13.77 18.44
N ASN A 360 -2.70 14.62 18.26
CA ASN A 360 -2.69 15.70 17.29
C ASN A 360 -1.59 16.71 17.64
N ARG A 361 -0.73 16.99 16.66
CA ARG A 361 0.24 18.07 16.72
C ARG A 361 -0.47 19.38 16.42
N ALA A 362 -1.19 19.88 17.42
CA ALA A 362 -2.04 21.06 17.30
C ALA A 362 -1.27 22.30 16.82
N GLU A 363 0.04 22.36 17.04
CA GLU A 363 0.89 23.44 16.52
C GLU A 363 0.92 23.51 14.99
N LEU A 364 0.65 22.40 14.27
CA LEU A 364 0.58 22.37 12.81
C LEU A 364 -0.64 23.13 12.27
N ILE A 365 -1.72 23.19 13.05
CA ILE A 365 -2.96 23.91 12.69
C ILE A 365 -2.73 25.42 12.62
N ASP A 366 -1.75 25.91 13.37
CA ASP A 366 -1.39 27.32 13.44
C ASP A 366 -0.35 27.73 12.39
N LEU A 367 0.13 26.83 11.53
CA LEU A 367 1.06 27.15 10.45
C LEU A 367 0.32 27.78 9.26
N ASP A 368 1.04 28.57 8.47
CA ASP A 368 0.55 28.92 7.13
C ASP A 368 0.67 27.73 6.16
N VAL A 369 0.07 27.85 4.97
CA VAL A 369 -0.01 26.75 4.00
C VAL A 369 1.38 26.24 3.61
N LYS A 370 2.35 27.12 3.39
CA LYS A 370 3.69 26.73 2.96
C LYS A 370 4.42 25.97 4.08
N GLU A 371 4.44 26.55 5.28
CA GLU A 371 5.05 25.94 6.45
C GLU A 371 4.40 24.58 6.79
N LEU A 372 3.09 24.46 6.62
CA LEU A 372 2.35 23.22 6.86
C LEU A 372 2.75 22.12 5.87
N LEU A 373 2.79 22.43 4.58
CA LEU A 373 3.14 21.45 3.54
C LEU A 373 4.61 21.02 3.63
N GLU A 374 5.50 21.85 4.19
CA GLU A 374 6.89 21.50 4.52
C GLU A 374 7.02 20.73 5.85
N SER A 375 5.96 20.64 6.65
CA SER A 375 5.99 20.02 7.98
C SER A 375 5.74 18.52 7.94
N SER A 376 6.23 17.82 8.97
CA SER A 376 6.04 16.38 9.12
C SER A 376 4.65 15.95 9.59
N PHE A 377 4.38 14.64 9.55
CA PHE A 377 3.17 14.02 10.06
C PHE A 377 2.78 14.53 11.46
N GLY A 378 1.46 14.52 11.74
CA GLY A 378 0.97 14.83 13.08
C GLY A 378 -0.46 15.34 13.17
N LEU A 379 -1.10 15.68 12.04
CA LEU A 379 -2.51 16.06 12.04
C LEU A 379 -3.39 14.83 12.25
N ILE A 380 -4.27 14.90 13.25
CA ILE A 380 -5.19 13.82 13.58
C ILE A 380 -6.58 14.40 13.87
N MET A 381 -7.57 13.91 13.15
CA MET A 381 -8.98 14.07 13.47
C MET A 381 -9.55 12.81 14.15
N GLU A 382 -10.77 12.90 14.63
CA GLU A 382 -11.55 11.78 15.16
C GLU A 382 -12.89 11.73 14.45
N LEU A 383 -13.32 10.52 14.08
CA LEU A 383 -14.68 10.25 13.68
C LEU A 383 -15.51 9.98 14.94
N VAL A 384 -16.56 10.76 15.18
CA VAL A 384 -17.32 10.76 16.44
C VAL A 384 -18.79 10.49 16.18
N ALA A 385 -19.40 9.63 17.00
CA ALA A 385 -20.81 9.30 16.92
C ALA A 385 -21.70 10.52 17.24
N LEU A 386 -22.67 10.81 16.37
CA LEU A 386 -23.66 11.90 16.55
C LEU A 386 -24.84 11.51 17.44
N ARG A 387 -25.02 10.22 17.69
CA ARG A 387 -26.04 9.60 18.53
C ARG A 387 -25.58 8.21 18.95
N ASP A 388 -26.38 7.49 19.72
CA ASP A 388 -26.17 6.06 19.94
C ASP A 388 -26.26 5.30 18.60
N LEU A 389 -25.33 4.38 18.40
CA LEU A 389 -25.17 3.56 17.19
C LEU A 389 -25.29 2.08 17.53
N GLU A 390 -25.95 1.32 16.66
CA GLU A 390 -26.16 -0.12 16.85
C GLU A 390 -25.08 -0.98 16.16
N GLU A 391 -24.86 -2.20 16.65
CA GLU A 391 -24.01 -3.17 15.96
C GLU A 391 -24.59 -3.48 14.57
N GLY A 392 -23.71 -3.47 13.56
CA GLY A 392 -24.06 -3.72 12.17
C GLY A 392 -24.64 -2.52 11.42
N GLU A 393 -24.79 -1.37 12.08
CA GLU A 393 -25.22 -0.11 11.47
C GLU A 393 -24.14 0.44 10.52
N GLU A 394 -24.55 0.96 9.35
CA GLU A 394 -23.64 1.65 8.42
C GLU A 394 -23.37 3.06 8.91
N LEU A 395 -22.12 3.50 8.79
CA LEU A 395 -21.74 4.85 9.17
C LEU A 395 -21.75 5.78 7.95
N PHE A 396 -22.28 6.98 8.16
CA PHE A 396 -22.39 8.02 7.16
C PHE A 396 -21.85 9.34 7.70
N LEU A 397 -20.93 9.93 6.94
CA LEU A 397 -20.36 11.24 7.20
C LEU A 397 -21.01 12.26 6.25
N ASP A 398 -21.32 13.45 6.75
CA ASP A 398 -21.73 14.54 5.86
C ASP A 398 -20.51 15.06 5.09
N TYR A 399 -20.58 14.98 3.76
CA TYR A 399 -19.52 15.43 2.86
C TYR A 399 -19.72 16.90 2.44
N GLY A 400 -20.78 17.55 2.92
CA GLY A 400 -21.12 18.92 2.60
C GLY A 400 -21.99 19.05 1.35
N SER A 401 -22.74 20.15 1.28
CA SER A 401 -23.69 20.40 0.20
C SER A 401 -23.05 20.54 -1.17
N GLN A 402 -21.80 21.02 -1.25
CA GLN A 402 -21.07 21.12 -2.52
C GLN A 402 -20.85 19.76 -3.16
N TRP A 403 -20.51 18.75 -2.35
CA TRP A 403 -20.37 17.37 -2.82
C TRP A 403 -21.74 16.82 -3.26
N GLU A 404 -22.80 17.09 -2.48
CA GLU A 404 -24.16 16.65 -2.79
C GLU A 404 -24.65 17.25 -4.12
N ASP A 405 -24.52 18.56 -4.30
CA ASP A 405 -24.83 19.28 -5.54
C ASP A 405 -24.04 18.71 -6.74
N ALA A 406 -22.74 18.43 -6.56
CA ALA A 406 -21.90 17.86 -7.61
C ALA A 406 -22.29 16.43 -7.97
N TRP A 407 -22.66 15.60 -6.99
CA TRP A 407 -23.13 14.25 -7.22
C TRP A 407 -24.51 14.23 -7.89
N GLU A 408 -25.43 15.08 -7.47
CA GLU A 408 -26.74 15.23 -8.11
C GLU A 408 -26.58 15.67 -9.57
N GLN A 409 -25.75 16.69 -9.82
CA GLN A 409 -25.44 17.11 -11.17
C GLN A 409 -24.81 15.99 -12.00
N HIS A 410 -23.85 15.25 -11.43
CA HIS A 410 -23.25 14.09 -12.09
C HIS A 410 -24.31 13.05 -12.46
N MET A 411 -25.22 12.71 -11.55
CA MET A 411 -26.31 11.78 -11.83
C MET A 411 -27.24 12.25 -12.95
N GLU A 412 -27.50 13.55 -13.06
CA GLU A 412 -28.34 14.14 -14.11
C GLU A 412 -27.64 14.18 -15.47
N ASP A 413 -26.36 14.56 -15.50
CA ASP A 413 -25.57 14.79 -16.71
C ASP A 413 -24.91 13.49 -17.24
N TRP A 414 -24.78 12.46 -16.40
CA TRP A 414 -24.05 11.25 -16.75
C TRP A 414 -24.73 10.44 -17.84
N THR A 415 -23.93 10.09 -18.86
CA THR A 415 -24.30 9.14 -19.90
C THR A 415 -23.16 8.14 -20.11
N PRO A 416 -23.46 6.86 -20.36
CA PRO A 416 -22.42 5.87 -20.63
C PRO A 416 -21.62 6.24 -21.88
N LEU A 417 -20.30 6.04 -21.83
CA LEU A 417 -19.44 6.28 -22.99
C LEU A 417 -19.75 5.29 -24.13
N PRO A 418 -19.44 5.62 -25.39
CA PRO A 418 -19.57 4.67 -26.50
C PRO A 418 -18.88 3.34 -26.19
N ASN A 419 -19.50 2.23 -26.61
CA ASN A 419 -19.00 0.86 -26.39
C ASN A 419 -18.91 0.42 -24.92
N SER A 420 -19.52 1.14 -23.98
CA SER A 420 -19.54 0.73 -22.56
C SER A 420 -20.19 -0.64 -22.34
N GLU A 421 -21.15 -1.05 -23.19
CA GLU A 421 -21.82 -2.36 -23.12
C GLU A 421 -20.90 -3.55 -23.47
N SER A 422 -19.84 -3.30 -24.24
CA SER A 422 -18.87 -4.36 -24.60
C SER A 422 -17.71 -4.47 -23.63
N TYR A 423 -17.60 -3.56 -22.66
CA TYR A 423 -16.58 -3.65 -21.63
C TYR A 423 -16.82 -4.87 -20.74
N GLN A 424 -15.74 -5.54 -20.37
CA GLN A 424 -15.76 -6.59 -19.36
C GLN A 424 -14.47 -6.50 -18.56
N SER A 425 -14.56 -6.43 -17.24
CA SER A 425 -13.34 -6.41 -16.42
C SER A 425 -12.57 -7.72 -16.52
N ALA A 426 -11.24 -7.66 -16.45
CA ALA A 426 -10.40 -8.87 -16.48
C ALA A 426 -10.71 -9.81 -15.30
N GLU A 427 -10.99 -9.23 -14.14
CA GLU A 427 -11.35 -9.95 -12.93
C GLU A 427 -12.66 -10.75 -13.09
N GLU A 428 -13.73 -10.16 -13.65
CA GLU A 428 -14.95 -10.92 -13.90
C GLU A 428 -14.73 -12.02 -14.96
N LEU A 429 -13.91 -11.72 -15.96
CA LEU A 429 -13.65 -12.65 -17.04
C LEU A 429 -12.79 -13.85 -16.60
N ILE A 430 -11.83 -13.67 -15.68
CA ILE A 430 -10.93 -14.75 -15.24
C ILE A 430 -11.70 -15.83 -14.46
N HIS A 431 -12.71 -15.43 -13.69
CA HIS A 431 -13.60 -16.38 -13.00
C HIS A 431 -14.52 -17.15 -13.95
N LEU A 432 -14.80 -16.60 -15.14
CA LEU A 432 -15.66 -17.22 -16.14
C LEU A 432 -14.88 -18.12 -17.11
N GLU A 433 -13.65 -17.74 -17.44
CA GLU A 433 -12.80 -18.46 -18.37
C GLU A 433 -12.02 -19.56 -17.66
N LYS A 434 -12.44 -20.81 -17.91
CA LYS A 434 -11.77 -21.98 -17.31
C LYS A 434 -10.31 -22.14 -17.74
N ASN A 435 -9.99 -21.69 -18.96
CA ASN A 435 -8.68 -21.75 -19.59
C ASN A 435 -8.48 -20.47 -20.41
N ILE A 436 -7.26 -19.97 -20.49
CA ILE A 436 -6.92 -18.80 -21.29
C ILE A 436 -6.86 -19.20 -22.78
N ARG A 437 -7.51 -18.39 -23.63
CA ARG A 437 -7.75 -18.71 -25.03
C ARG A 437 -6.50 -18.55 -25.90
N THR A 438 -6.23 -19.55 -26.76
CA THR A 438 -5.19 -19.45 -27.78
C THR A 438 -5.55 -18.43 -28.87
N GLU A 439 -4.58 -17.99 -29.68
CA GLU A 439 -4.85 -17.08 -30.81
C GLU A 439 -5.91 -17.67 -31.77
N GLU A 440 -5.88 -18.97 -32.04
CA GLU A 440 -6.90 -19.64 -32.86
C GLU A 440 -8.30 -19.59 -32.20
N GLU A 441 -8.39 -19.83 -30.89
CA GLU A 441 -9.64 -19.73 -30.13
C GLU A 441 -10.17 -18.30 -30.14
N GLN A 442 -9.29 -17.29 -30.06
CA GLN A 442 -9.65 -15.87 -30.09
C GLN A 442 -10.12 -15.38 -31.46
N GLN A 443 -9.71 -16.01 -32.58
CA GLN A 443 -10.28 -15.71 -33.89
C GLN A 443 -11.77 -16.05 -33.98
N MET A 444 -12.19 -17.09 -33.25
CA MET A 444 -13.59 -17.54 -33.21
C MET A 444 -14.40 -16.87 -32.11
N LYS A 445 -13.76 -16.61 -30.96
CA LYS A 445 -14.36 -15.99 -29.78
C LYS A 445 -13.35 -14.98 -29.20
N PRO A 446 -13.28 -13.75 -29.76
CA PRO A 446 -12.32 -12.76 -29.30
C PRO A 446 -12.60 -12.35 -27.86
N TYR A 447 -11.57 -11.90 -27.16
CA TYR A 447 -11.76 -11.15 -25.92
C TYR A 447 -12.30 -9.74 -26.24
N PRO A 448 -12.97 -9.08 -25.27
CA PRO A 448 -13.28 -7.66 -25.37
C PRO A 448 -12.02 -6.82 -25.64
N GLU A 449 -12.18 -5.67 -26.30
CA GLU A 449 -11.05 -4.82 -26.71
C GLU A 449 -10.20 -4.30 -25.54
N ASN A 450 -10.75 -4.30 -24.32
CA ASN A 450 -10.06 -3.89 -23.10
C ASN A 450 -9.29 -5.03 -22.42
N ILE A 451 -9.29 -6.24 -22.96
CA ILE A 451 -8.67 -7.41 -22.32
C ILE A 451 -7.44 -7.84 -23.08
N GLN A 452 -6.36 -8.08 -22.34
CA GLN A 452 -5.11 -8.59 -22.87
C GLN A 452 -4.62 -9.80 -22.07
N THR A 453 -3.97 -10.75 -22.74
CA THR A 453 -3.31 -11.86 -22.06
C THR A 453 -1.94 -11.44 -21.55
N ALA A 454 -1.61 -11.82 -20.32
CA ALA A 454 -0.33 -11.55 -19.71
C ALA A 454 0.30 -12.82 -19.12
N CYS A 455 1.62 -12.88 -19.12
CA CYS A 455 2.42 -14.04 -18.73
C CYS A 455 3.55 -13.58 -17.82
N MET A 456 3.77 -14.29 -16.71
CA MET A 456 4.94 -14.08 -15.87
C MET A 456 6.20 -14.48 -16.65
N PHE A 457 7.11 -13.53 -16.85
CA PHE A 457 8.33 -13.71 -17.61
C PHE A 457 9.45 -12.76 -17.16
N TYR A 458 10.53 -13.35 -16.62
CA TYR A 458 11.76 -12.67 -16.21
C TYR A 458 12.87 -12.93 -17.24
N HIS A 459 13.48 -11.87 -17.79
CA HIS A 459 14.63 -11.97 -18.70
C HIS A 459 15.85 -11.33 -18.02
N THR A 460 16.94 -12.08 -17.82
CA THR A 460 18.20 -11.52 -17.30
C THR A 460 19.34 -11.73 -18.28
N GLU A 461 20.25 -10.76 -18.35
CA GLU A 461 21.56 -10.95 -19.00
C GLU A 461 22.46 -11.89 -18.19
N ASP A 462 22.20 -12.03 -16.89
CA ASP A 462 22.96 -12.94 -16.02
C ASP A 462 22.54 -14.39 -16.34
N THR A 463 23.42 -15.10 -17.06
CA THR A 463 23.16 -16.41 -17.68
C THR A 463 22.92 -17.55 -16.69
N ASP A 464 22.96 -17.27 -15.39
CA ASP A 464 23.18 -18.31 -14.41
C ASP A 464 21.89 -19.09 -14.07
N TYR A 465 20.64 -18.59 -14.22
CA TYR A 465 19.50 -19.38 -13.68
C TYR A 465 18.07 -19.42 -14.26
N ASP A 466 17.54 -18.53 -15.10
CA ASP A 466 16.07 -18.55 -15.33
C ASP A 466 15.58 -18.88 -16.74
N ILE A 467 16.36 -18.55 -17.78
CA ILE A 467 16.01 -18.84 -19.17
C ILE A 467 17.23 -19.31 -19.96
N ARG A 468 17.02 -20.24 -20.90
CA ARG A 468 18.03 -20.56 -21.91
C ARG A 468 17.40 -20.80 -23.27
N PRO A 469 18.09 -20.44 -24.35
CA PRO A 469 17.71 -20.88 -25.68
C PRO A 469 17.74 -22.41 -25.73
N LEU A 470 16.76 -23.00 -26.42
CA LEU A 470 16.74 -24.44 -26.65
C LEU A 470 17.86 -24.83 -27.62
N THR A 471 18.47 -25.98 -27.37
CA THR A 471 19.46 -26.54 -28.28
C THR A 471 18.79 -27.03 -29.58
N ALA A 472 19.55 -27.16 -30.66
CA ALA A 472 19.03 -27.64 -31.94
C ALA A 472 18.38 -29.04 -31.88
N ASP A 473 18.74 -29.85 -30.89
CA ASP A 473 18.13 -31.17 -30.67
C ASP A 473 16.85 -31.07 -29.84
N GLU A 474 16.81 -30.21 -28.82
CA GLU A 474 15.57 -29.93 -28.09
C GLU A 474 14.51 -29.27 -28.97
N LEU A 475 14.89 -28.37 -29.88
CA LEU A 475 13.97 -27.78 -30.86
C LEU A 475 13.31 -28.85 -31.75
N LYS A 476 14.03 -29.93 -32.07
CA LYS A 476 13.47 -31.06 -32.83
C LYS A 476 12.55 -31.93 -31.98
N GLU A 477 12.85 -32.09 -30.70
CA GLU A 477 12.05 -32.89 -29.75
C GLU A 477 10.73 -32.19 -29.38
N GLU A 478 10.75 -30.86 -29.25
CA GLU A 478 9.58 -30.06 -28.88
C GLU A 478 8.55 -29.94 -30.00
N ASN A 479 8.89 -30.33 -31.24
CA ASN A 479 7.99 -30.28 -32.41
C ASN A 479 7.31 -28.90 -32.59
N PHE A 480 7.96 -27.83 -32.10
CA PHE A 480 7.42 -26.48 -32.12
C PHE A 480 7.65 -25.85 -33.50
N GLU A 481 6.58 -25.49 -34.20
CA GLU A 481 6.64 -24.89 -35.54
C GLU A 481 6.94 -23.37 -35.55
N GLY A 482 7.31 -22.79 -34.40
CA GLY A 482 7.61 -21.36 -34.29
C GLY A 482 9.08 -20.99 -34.58
N PRO A 483 9.45 -19.72 -34.35
CA PRO A 483 10.76 -19.18 -34.73
C PRO A 483 11.95 -19.82 -34.00
N ALA A 484 13.15 -19.67 -34.57
CA ALA A 484 14.38 -20.32 -34.08
C ALA A 484 14.85 -19.85 -32.69
N ASN A 485 14.29 -18.75 -32.15
CA ASN A 485 14.60 -18.16 -30.85
C ASN A 485 13.57 -18.57 -29.77
N LEU A 486 13.42 -19.89 -29.56
CA LEU A 486 12.58 -20.45 -28.49
C LEU A 486 13.36 -20.58 -27.18
N TYR A 487 12.83 -19.98 -26.13
CA TYR A 487 13.37 -20.02 -24.78
C TYR A 487 12.55 -20.97 -23.91
N ARG A 488 13.23 -21.61 -22.96
CA ARG A 488 12.57 -22.37 -21.89
C ARG A 488 12.78 -21.66 -20.56
N ALA A 489 11.67 -21.34 -19.88
CA ALA A 489 11.67 -20.80 -18.53
C ALA A 489 11.86 -21.91 -17.48
N ASN A 490 12.64 -21.61 -16.44
CA ASN A 490 12.89 -22.50 -15.32
C ASN A 490 11.98 -22.15 -14.13
N TRP A 491 10.90 -22.89 -13.96
CA TRP A 491 9.88 -22.66 -12.93
C TRP A 491 10.22 -23.21 -11.53
N THR A 492 11.49 -23.55 -11.28
CA THR A 492 11.93 -24.09 -9.97
C THR A 492 12.34 -23.01 -8.97
N LYS A 493 12.42 -21.75 -9.39
CA LYS A 493 12.69 -20.59 -8.53
C LYS A 493 11.47 -19.69 -8.47
N PRO A 494 11.21 -19.05 -7.31
CA PRO A 494 10.20 -18.02 -7.21
C PRO A 494 10.75 -16.72 -7.81
N ASN A 495 10.82 -16.64 -9.14
CA ASN A 495 10.99 -15.38 -9.86
C ASN A 495 9.70 -15.17 -10.67
N HIS A 496 8.67 -14.72 -9.95
CA HIS A 496 7.32 -14.47 -10.46
C HIS A 496 7.09 -12.99 -10.77
N ASP A 497 8.14 -12.16 -10.79
CA ASP A 497 7.99 -10.73 -10.50
C ASP A 497 7.71 -9.85 -11.73
N CYS A 498 7.59 -10.47 -12.92
CA CYS A 498 7.43 -9.72 -14.17
C CYS A 498 6.24 -10.22 -14.98
N LEU A 499 5.07 -9.65 -14.76
CA LEU A 499 3.90 -9.89 -15.59
C LEU A 499 4.01 -9.08 -16.89
N ARG A 500 4.05 -9.74 -18.05
CA ARG A 500 4.18 -9.10 -19.38
C ARG A 500 3.06 -9.47 -20.32
N TYR A 501 2.69 -8.57 -21.22
CA TYR A 501 1.79 -8.92 -22.31
C TYR A 501 2.36 -10.06 -23.16
N CYS A 502 1.51 -11.02 -23.46
CA CYS A 502 1.88 -12.17 -24.25
C CYS A 502 0.71 -12.61 -25.14
N LYS A 503 1.01 -13.35 -26.19
CA LYS A 503 0.02 -14.07 -27.00
C LYS A 503 0.12 -15.55 -26.74
N ILE A 504 -1.02 -16.18 -26.55
CA ILE A 504 -1.09 -17.62 -26.32
C ILE A 504 -1.12 -18.35 -27.67
N LEU A 505 0.00 -18.94 -28.06
CA LEU A 505 0.14 -19.61 -29.35
C LEU A 505 -0.52 -20.99 -29.31
N SER A 506 -0.26 -21.76 -28.25
CA SER A 506 -0.80 -23.11 -28.07
C SER A 506 -0.86 -23.51 -26.61
N ARG A 507 -1.74 -24.46 -26.28
CA ARG A 507 -1.94 -25.01 -24.94
C ARG A 507 -1.90 -26.54 -24.99
N TYR A 508 -1.23 -27.20 -24.04
CA TYR A 508 -1.09 -28.66 -23.98
C TYR A 508 -0.97 -29.17 -22.54
N THR A 509 -1.01 -30.50 -22.35
CA THR A 509 -0.96 -31.16 -21.03
C THR A 509 0.25 -32.09 -20.94
N GLU A 510 0.90 -32.19 -19.77
CA GLU A 510 1.97 -33.16 -19.50
C GLU A 510 1.59 -34.06 -18.30
N GLU A 511 1.48 -35.37 -18.53
CA GLU A 511 0.81 -36.35 -17.63
C GLU A 511 1.46 -36.58 -16.23
N GLU A 512 2.55 -35.88 -15.88
CA GLU A 512 3.26 -36.07 -14.60
C GLU A 512 3.65 -34.77 -13.90
N SER A 513 3.21 -33.62 -14.41
CA SER A 513 3.65 -32.30 -13.94
C SER A 513 2.90 -31.77 -12.71
N GLY A 514 1.67 -32.24 -12.47
CA GLY A 514 0.76 -31.63 -11.49
C GLY A 514 0.08 -30.35 -11.97
N GLU A 515 0.53 -29.78 -13.09
CA GLU A 515 -0.10 -28.64 -13.77
C GLU A 515 -1.23 -29.10 -14.68
N LYS A 516 -2.30 -28.30 -14.76
CA LYS A 516 -3.44 -28.61 -15.64
C LYS A 516 -3.11 -28.35 -17.10
N PHE A 517 -2.36 -27.28 -17.38
CA PHE A 517 -1.90 -26.92 -18.72
C PHE A 517 -0.52 -26.28 -18.70
N PHE A 518 0.18 -26.45 -19.82
CA PHE A 518 1.30 -25.62 -20.23
C PHE A 518 0.94 -24.83 -21.48
N TYR A 519 1.56 -23.67 -21.60
CA TYR A 519 1.37 -22.72 -22.68
C TYR A 519 2.68 -22.45 -23.40
N ASN A 520 2.58 -22.35 -24.73
CA ASN A 520 3.62 -21.73 -25.56
C ASN A 520 3.14 -20.34 -25.92
N VAL A 521 4.00 -19.35 -25.72
CA VAL A 521 3.61 -17.94 -25.84
C VAL A 521 4.61 -17.14 -26.67
N GLU A 522 4.11 -16.10 -27.32
CA GLU A 522 4.91 -14.99 -27.84
C GLU A 522 4.83 -13.87 -26.80
N VAL A 523 5.93 -13.59 -26.09
CA VAL A 523 6.03 -12.45 -25.19
C VAL A 523 6.20 -11.20 -26.04
N LEU A 524 5.31 -10.22 -25.83
CA LEU A 524 5.31 -9.00 -26.61
C LEU A 524 6.37 -8.03 -26.08
N PRO A 525 7.06 -7.29 -26.96
CA PRO A 525 7.94 -6.22 -26.53
C PRO A 525 7.15 -5.22 -25.69
N GLN A 526 7.65 -4.91 -24.50
CA GLN A 526 7.05 -3.91 -23.64
C GLN A 526 7.84 -2.62 -23.74
N THR A 527 7.28 -1.65 -24.46
CA THR A 527 7.88 -0.33 -24.70
C THR A 527 7.68 0.65 -23.54
N THR A 528 6.84 0.28 -22.57
CA THR A 528 6.45 1.05 -21.40
C THR A 528 6.24 0.10 -20.22
N ASN A 529 6.69 0.47 -19.03
CA ASN A 529 6.44 -0.25 -17.78
C ASN A 529 7.04 -1.62 -17.65
N LEU A 530 8.25 -1.63 -17.12
CA LEU A 530 8.74 -2.79 -16.46
C LEU A 530 9.27 -2.31 -15.11
N HIS A 531 8.97 -3.04 -14.04
CA HIS A 531 9.67 -2.91 -12.76
C HIS A 531 11.18 -2.84 -13.05
N ASP A 532 11.98 -2.14 -12.25
CA ASP A 532 13.43 -1.99 -12.50
C ASP A 532 14.15 -3.33 -12.74
N ASP A 533 13.67 -4.41 -12.12
CA ASP A 533 14.21 -5.77 -12.29
C ASP A 533 13.73 -6.48 -13.57
N CYS A 534 12.62 -6.03 -14.14
CA CYS A 534 12.08 -6.56 -15.38
C CYS A 534 12.83 -5.97 -16.57
N TYR A 535 13.97 -6.53 -16.97
CA TYR A 535 14.74 -6.01 -18.12
C TYR A 535 13.89 -5.87 -19.39
N HIS A 536 14.09 -4.80 -20.15
CA HIS A 536 13.46 -4.65 -21.46
C HIS A 536 13.81 -5.86 -22.33
N THR A 537 12.79 -6.48 -22.89
CA THR A 537 12.98 -7.33 -24.05
C THR A 537 13.26 -6.38 -25.20
N ASP A 538 14.35 -6.57 -25.92
CA ASP A 538 14.65 -5.82 -27.15
C ASP A 538 13.42 -5.79 -28.09
N GLU A 539 13.44 -4.97 -29.15
CA GLU A 539 12.39 -4.96 -30.19
C GLU A 539 12.14 -6.34 -30.84
N GLU A 540 12.95 -7.35 -30.51
CA GLU A 540 12.79 -8.73 -30.95
C GLU A 540 11.73 -9.50 -30.14
N LYS A 541 10.81 -10.13 -30.87
CA LYS A 541 9.79 -11.03 -30.30
C LYS A 541 10.43 -12.23 -29.61
N LEU A 542 10.04 -12.50 -28.37
CA LEU A 542 10.51 -13.66 -27.62
C LEU A 542 9.44 -14.76 -27.60
N PHE A 543 9.87 -15.99 -27.89
CA PHE A 543 9.01 -17.17 -27.83
C PHE A 543 9.41 -17.99 -26.62
N VAL A 544 8.43 -18.34 -25.77
CA VAL A 544 8.68 -19.07 -24.52
C VAL A 544 7.77 -20.30 -24.50
N ASN A 545 8.36 -21.48 -24.26
CA ASN A 545 7.60 -22.72 -24.09
C ASN A 545 7.49 -23.14 -22.61
N LYS A 546 6.57 -24.07 -22.35
CA LYS A 546 6.35 -24.68 -21.03
C LYS A 546 6.05 -23.65 -19.93
N ILE A 547 5.25 -22.62 -20.24
CA ILE A 547 4.72 -21.73 -19.19
C ILE A 547 3.55 -22.43 -18.48
N PRO A 548 3.58 -22.63 -17.15
CA PRO A 548 2.52 -23.30 -16.42
C PRO A 548 1.26 -22.43 -16.34
N GLU A 549 0.10 -23.05 -16.07
CA GLU A 549 -1.19 -22.33 -16.04
C GLU A 549 -1.23 -21.19 -15.04
N HIS A 550 -0.65 -21.38 -13.85
CA HIS A 550 -0.61 -20.36 -12.81
C HIS A 550 0.24 -19.13 -13.18
N ALA A 551 1.06 -19.21 -14.23
CA ALA A 551 1.91 -18.11 -14.71
C ALA A 551 1.30 -17.35 -15.89
N VAL A 552 0.09 -17.68 -16.32
CA VAL A 552 -0.65 -17.00 -17.39
C VAL A 552 -1.95 -16.44 -16.81
N THR A 553 -2.25 -15.18 -17.13
CA THR A 553 -3.46 -14.50 -16.68
C THR A 553 -4.02 -13.59 -17.79
N ILE A 554 -5.15 -12.95 -17.50
CA ILE A 554 -5.70 -11.86 -18.30
C ILE A 554 -5.75 -10.60 -17.45
N VAL A 555 -5.54 -9.47 -18.10
CA VAL A 555 -5.51 -8.14 -17.48
C VAL A 555 -6.31 -7.16 -18.30
N ASP A 556 -6.79 -6.09 -17.67
CA ASP A 556 -7.33 -4.95 -18.40
C ASP A 556 -6.17 -4.26 -19.14
N GLU A 557 -6.44 -3.77 -20.35
CA GLU A 557 -5.49 -2.96 -21.11
C GLU A 557 -5.20 -1.65 -20.37
N VAL A 558 -3.99 -1.13 -20.55
CA VAL A 558 -3.52 0.10 -19.91
C VAL A 558 -4.54 1.24 -20.08
N LEU A 559 -4.92 1.85 -18.95
CA LEU A 559 -5.88 2.95 -18.86
C LEU A 559 -7.31 2.63 -19.31
N THR A 560 -7.71 1.35 -19.36
CA THR A 560 -9.06 0.96 -19.78
C THR A 560 -10.02 0.64 -18.63
N ARG A 561 -9.56 0.50 -17.39
CA ARG A 561 -10.41 0.28 -16.19
C ARG A 561 -11.32 1.45 -15.87
N ASP A 562 -12.36 1.19 -15.07
CA ASP A 562 -13.43 2.15 -14.80
C ASP A 562 -12.93 3.45 -14.13
N HIS A 563 -11.88 3.38 -13.31
CA HIS A 563 -11.34 4.57 -12.64
C HIS A 563 -10.60 5.53 -13.60
N HIS A 564 -10.41 5.16 -14.87
CA HIS A 564 -9.91 6.05 -15.92
C HIS A 564 -11.02 6.66 -16.79
N LEU A 565 -12.30 6.31 -16.53
CA LEU A 565 -13.41 6.86 -17.30
C LEU A 565 -13.42 8.38 -17.18
N VAL A 566 -13.52 9.04 -18.33
CA VAL A 566 -13.46 10.50 -18.43
C VAL A 566 -14.68 11.20 -17.82
N ASN A 567 -15.74 10.43 -17.62
CA ASN A 567 -16.99 10.81 -16.98
C ASN A 567 -17.19 10.09 -15.64
N ALA A 568 -16.14 9.57 -15.01
CA ALA A 568 -16.22 9.09 -13.63
C ALA A 568 -16.30 10.28 -12.65
N PHE A 569 -17.06 10.10 -11.57
CA PHE A 569 -17.23 11.15 -10.57
C PHE A 569 -15.93 11.41 -9.78
N ARG A 570 -15.52 12.69 -9.71
CA ARG A 570 -14.33 13.13 -8.97
C ARG A 570 -14.68 14.35 -8.13
N HIS A 571 -14.64 14.23 -6.82
CA HIS A 571 -14.90 15.34 -5.91
C HIS A 571 -14.29 15.04 -4.53
N PRO A 572 -13.58 16.00 -3.90
CA PRO A 572 -13.11 15.82 -2.53
C PRO A 572 -14.28 15.73 -1.56
N ILE A 573 -14.08 15.07 -0.43
CA ILE A 573 -14.99 15.13 0.71
C ILE A 573 -14.92 16.55 1.29
N GLY A 574 -16.05 17.23 1.47
CA GLY A 574 -16.05 18.58 2.00
C GLY A 574 -15.54 18.63 3.45
N LEU A 575 -14.50 19.42 3.68
CA LEU A 575 -14.02 19.76 5.01
C LEU A 575 -14.91 20.88 5.59
N PRO A 576 -15.63 20.68 6.70
CA PRO A 576 -16.50 21.71 7.26
C PRO A 576 -15.77 23.02 7.59
N ASP A 577 -16.47 24.15 7.42
CA ASP A 577 -15.95 25.49 7.65
C ASP A 577 -15.35 25.67 9.05
N GLU A 578 -15.96 25.04 10.06
CA GLU A 578 -15.51 25.07 11.45
C GLU A 578 -14.22 24.28 11.72
N LEU A 579 -13.86 23.36 10.81
CA LEU A 579 -12.62 22.58 10.90
C LEU A 579 -11.50 23.19 10.06
N LEU A 580 -11.80 24.08 9.10
CA LEU A 580 -10.81 24.75 8.27
C LEU A 580 -10.16 25.94 9.01
N PRO A 581 -8.84 25.85 9.34
CA PRO A 581 -8.12 26.95 9.96
C PRO A 581 -8.08 28.19 9.08
N THR A 582 -8.22 29.36 9.69
CA THR A 582 -8.27 30.64 8.96
C THR A 582 -6.99 30.89 8.14
N LYS A 583 -5.84 30.40 8.60
CA LYS A 583 -4.54 30.55 7.88
C LYS A 583 -4.44 29.71 6.62
N TRP A 584 -5.31 28.70 6.47
CA TRP A 584 -5.33 27.84 5.28
C TRP A 584 -6.32 28.35 4.23
N ARG A 585 -7.04 29.45 4.53
CA ARG A 585 -7.98 30.07 3.60
C ARG A 585 -7.26 31.00 2.61
N GLY A 586 -7.69 30.95 1.36
CA GLY A 586 -7.10 31.66 0.24
C GLY A 586 -6.11 30.79 -0.55
N ARG A 587 -5.72 31.27 -1.73
CA ARG A 587 -4.60 30.70 -2.47
C ARG A 587 -3.31 31.27 -1.92
N TYR A 588 -2.30 30.44 -1.66
CA TYR A 588 -0.99 30.99 -1.31
C TYR A 588 -0.35 31.54 -2.59
N ALA A 589 0.23 32.73 -2.51
CA ALA A 589 0.93 33.31 -3.65
C ALA A 589 2.22 32.50 -3.87
N LYS A 590 2.28 31.69 -4.94
CA LYS A 590 3.55 31.17 -5.45
C LYS A 590 4.47 32.37 -5.71
N THR A 591 5.63 32.40 -5.08
CA THR A 591 6.56 33.53 -5.19
C THR A 591 7.30 33.46 -6.52
N GLU A 592 7.75 34.59 -7.08
CA GLU A 592 8.55 34.63 -8.32
C GLU A 592 9.82 33.73 -8.22
N GLU A 593 10.32 33.46 -7.01
CA GLU A 593 11.41 32.49 -6.77
C GLU A 593 11.02 31.05 -7.20
N ASP A 594 9.75 30.65 -7.03
CA ASP A 594 9.22 29.34 -7.41
C ASP A 594 9.09 29.20 -8.95
N GLU A 595 8.97 30.32 -9.68
CA GLU A 595 8.94 30.36 -11.15
C GLU A 595 10.36 30.42 -11.75
N THR A 596 11.31 31.10 -11.10
CA THR A 596 12.70 31.19 -11.59
C THR A 596 13.49 29.88 -11.47
N ASN A 597 13.18 29.01 -10.50
CA ASN A 597 13.78 27.67 -10.45
C ASN A 597 13.36 26.82 -11.64
N LYS A 598 12.16 27.06 -12.19
CA LYS A 598 11.65 26.40 -13.41
C LYS A 598 12.44 26.78 -14.66
N GLU A 599 12.81 28.05 -14.83
CA GLU A 599 13.62 28.50 -15.97
C GLU A 599 15.09 28.07 -15.85
N SER A 600 15.64 27.97 -14.64
CA SER A 600 17.06 27.61 -14.44
C SER A 600 17.38 26.12 -14.67
N ASP A 601 16.39 25.25 -14.52
CA ASP A 601 16.53 23.82 -14.80
C ASP A 601 16.30 23.50 -16.29
N ASP A 602 15.51 24.30 -17.00
CA ASP A 602 15.39 24.24 -18.47
C ASP A 602 16.68 24.72 -19.16
N GLU A 603 17.37 25.76 -18.65
CA GLU A 603 18.67 26.20 -19.19
C GLU A 603 19.82 25.19 -18.94
N LYS A 604 19.74 24.36 -17.89
CA LYS A 604 20.71 23.28 -17.63
C LYS A 604 20.47 22.01 -18.45
N LYS A 605 19.31 21.86 -19.09
CA LYS A 605 18.99 20.75 -20.01
C LYS A 605 19.40 21.06 -21.46
N GLU A 606 19.77 22.30 -21.79
CA GLU A 606 20.30 22.69 -23.12
C GLU A 606 21.84 22.79 -23.21
N GLU A 607 22.59 22.57 -22.12
CA GLU A 607 24.07 22.38 -22.12
C GLU A 607 24.45 20.92 -21.83
#